data_AF-A0A956EKX3-F1
#
_entry.id   AF-A0A956EKX3-F1
#
_cell.length_a   1.000
_cell.length_b   1.000
_cell.length_c   1.000
_cell.angle_alpha   90.00
_cell.angle_beta   90.00
_cell.angle_gamma   90.00
#
_symmetry.space_group_name_H-M   'P 1'
#
loop_
_entity.id
_entity.type
_entity.pdbx_description
1 polymer ?
#
loop_
_entity_poly.entity_id
_entity_poly.type
_entity_poly.pdbx_seq_one_letter_code
_entity_poly.pdbx_strand_id
1 'polypeptide(L)'
;MILYVTRMFGVTAGYHRYFSHRSYKTSRVFQLLLALLAMSSAQRGVLWWAAHHRHHHRFSDTPWDVHSPIRGGFWHAHVLWILDANNDPTDLSRVRDLVRFPELLWLN
;
A
#
# COMPACT_ATOMS: atom_id res chain seq x y z
N MET A 1 5.39 11.21 -19.94
CA MET A 1 5.74 9.77 -20.09
C MET A 1 6.70 9.29 -19.01
N ILE A 2 7.86 9.94 -18.79
CA ILE A 2 8.86 9.50 -17.79
C ILE A 2 8.26 9.38 -16.38
N LEU A 3 7.63 10.44 -15.86
CA LEU A 3 7.04 10.42 -14.52
C LEU A 3 5.97 9.32 -14.35
N TYR A 4 5.21 9.00 -15.40
CA TYR A 4 4.22 7.94 -15.37
C TYR A 4 4.89 6.57 -15.19
N VAL A 5 5.88 6.25 -16.03
CA VAL A 5 6.61 4.97 -15.94
C VAL A 5 7.32 4.84 -14.58
N THR A 6 7.94 5.92 -14.12
CA THR A 6 8.63 5.97 -12.82
C THR A 6 7.67 5.71 -11.65
N ARG A 7 6.49 6.33 -11.65
CA ARG A 7 5.46 6.08 -10.61
C ARG A 7 4.87 4.68 -10.70
N MET A 8 4.59 4.18 -11.91
CA MET A 8 4.11 2.81 -12.11
C MET A 8 5.13 1.78 -11.61
N PHE A 9 6.43 2.04 -11.81
CA PHE A 9 7.48 1.23 -11.19
C PHE A 9 7.43 1.32 -9.66
N GLY A 10 7.27 2.52 -9.08
CA GLY A 10 7.11 2.71 -7.63
C GLY A 10 5.93 1.91 -7.04
N VAL A 11 4.77 1.91 -7.72
CA VAL A 11 3.60 1.14 -7.28
C VAL A 11 3.86 -0.37 -7.37
N THR A 12 4.41 -0.83 -8.48
CA THR A 12 4.58 -2.27 -8.72
C THR A 12 5.76 -2.88 -7.96
N ALA A 13 6.94 -2.24 -7.99
CA ALA A 13 8.12 -2.70 -7.29
C ALA A 13 8.07 -2.37 -5.79
N GLY A 14 7.65 -1.14 -5.45
CA GLY A 14 7.58 -0.65 -4.08
C GLY A 14 6.36 -1.13 -3.31
N TYR A 15 5.22 -0.45 -3.48
CA TYR A 15 3.99 -0.76 -2.73
C TYR A 15 3.64 -2.25 -2.80
N HIS A 16 3.57 -2.80 -4.00
CA HIS A 16 3.12 -4.17 -4.22
C HIS A 16 4.18 -5.22 -3.86
N ARG A 17 5.27 -5.34 -4.62
CA ARG A 17 6.23 -6.45 -4.44
C ARG A 17 7.05 -6.34 -3.15
N TYR A 18 7.59 -5.16 -2.83
CA TYR A 18 8.45 -5.01 -1.67
C TYR A 18 7.67 -4.90 -0.36
N PHE A 19 6.85 -3.85 -0.21
CA PHE A 19 6.19 -3.55 1.06
C PHE A 19 5.05 -4.53 1.38
N SER A 20 4.32 -5.00 0.38
CA SER A 20 3.16 -5.87 0.63
C SER A 20 3.49 -7.36 0.59
N HIS A 21 4.22 -7.82 -0.44
CA HIS A 21 4.50 -9.26 -0.65
C HIS A 21 5.88 -9.73 -0.18
N ARG A 22 6.77 -8.82 0.22
CA ARG A 22 8.15 -9.17 0.63
C ARG A 22 8.90 -10.01 -0.42
N SER A 23 8.64 -9.76 -1.70
CA SER A 23 9.17 -10.59 -2.80
C SER A 23 10.69 -10.52 -2.96
N TYR A 24 11.33 -9.50 -2.38
CA TYR A 24 12.78 -9.36 -2.38
C TYR A 24 13.27 -8.56 -1.16
N LYS A 25 14.58 -8.63 -0.91
CA LYS A 25 15.27 -7.84 0.12
C LYS A 25 16.11 -6.76 -0.53
N THR A 26 16.31 -5.65 0.16
CA THR A 26 17.16 -4.54 -0.29
C THR A 26 17.75 -3.81 0.92
N SER A 27 18.68 -2.88 0.70
CA SER A 27 19.29 -2.08 1.75
C SER A 27 18.29 -1.09 2.36
N ARG A 28 18.57 -0.62 3.58
CA ARG A 28 17.72 0.36 4.28
C ARG A 28 17.56 1.67 3.49
N VAL A 29 18.63 2.15 2.87
CA VAL A 29 18.60 3.35 2.02
C VAL A 29 17.72 3.13 0.80
N PHE A 30 17.88 2.00 0.11
CA PHE A 30 17.08 1.72 -1.09
C PHE A 30 15.61 1.47 -0.75
N GLN A 31 15.31 0.89 0.42
CA GLN A 31 13.96 0.79 0.96
C GLN A 31 13.33 2.18 1.09
N LEU A 32 14.03 3.16 1.67
CA LEU A 32 13.54 4.52 1.82
C LEU A 32 13.32 5.19 0.45
N LEU A 33 14.26 5.06 -0.48
CA LEU A 33 14.10 5.60 -1.85
C LEU A 33 12.90 4.99 -2.56
N LEU A 34 12.68 3.69 -2.38
CA LEU A 34 11.53 2.98 -2.93
C LEU A 34 10.22 3.44 -2.29
N ALA A 35 10.22 3.74 -0.99
CA ALA A 35 9.06 4.31 -0.30
C ALA A 35 8.67 5.68 -0.86
N LEU A 36 9.65 6.58 -0.95
CA LEU A 36 9.46 7.92 -1.52
C LEU A 36 8.97 7.86 -2.97
N LEU A 37 9.56 6.97 -3.77
CA LEU A 37 9.16 6.76 -5.15
C LEU A 37 7.72 6.24 -5.27
N ALA A 38 7.34 5.25 -4.45
CA ALA A 38 5.97 4.74 -4.41
C ALA A 38 4.97 5.83 -4.01
N MET A 39 5.26 6.56 -2.92
CA MET A 39 4.41 7.64 -2.41
C MET A 39 4.24 8.82 -3.36
N SER A 40 5.17 9.01 -4.30
CA SER A 40 5.03 10.01 -5.35
C SER A 40 3.83 9.78 -6.29
N SER A 41 3.16 8.63 -6.20
CA SER A 41 1.90 8.33 -6.91
C SER A 41 0.63 8.77 -6.15
N ALA A 42 0.77 9.38 -4.97
CA ALA A 42 -0.34 9.88 -4.15
C ALA A 42 -1.38 8.81 -3.73
N GLN A 43 -0.94 7.59 -3.45
CA GLN A 43 -1.80 6.48 -2.97
C GLN A 43 -1.62 6.22 -1.45
N ARG A 44 -1.43 7.29 -0.66
CA ARG A 44 -1.15 7.27 0.81
C ARG A 44 0.21 6.67 1.20
N GLY A 45 0.51 6.57 2.49
CA GLY A 45 1.77 6.05 3.00
C GLY A 45 2.01 4.57 2.66
N VAL A 46 3.27 4.14 2.61
CA VAL A 46 3.63 2.75 2.29
C VAL A 46 3.16 1.73 3.33
N LEU A 47 3.08 2.13 4.60
CA LEU A 47 2.54 1.25 5.65
C LEU A 47 1.02 1.10 5.50
N TRP A 48 0.31 2.20 5.23
CA TRP A 48 -1.13 2.18 4.93
C TRP A 48 -1.47 1.26 3.77
N TRP A 49 -0.77 1.43 2.64
CA TRP A 49 -1.01 0.65 1.42
C TRP A 49 -0.72 -0.82 1.66
N ALA A 50 0.42 -1.14 2.31
CA ALA A 50 0.77 -2.53 2.60
C ALA A 50 -0.19 -3.20 3.59
N ALA A 51 -0.68 -2.48 4.60
CA ALA A 51 -1.65 -3.02 5.55
C ALA A 51 -2.99 -3.35 4.88
N HIS A 52 -3.49 -2.47 4.01
CA HIS A 52 -4.71 -2.68 3.24
C HIS A 52 -4.55 -3.79 2.20
N HIS A 53 -3.46 -3.78 1.43
CA HIS A 53 -3.18 -4.79 0.40
C HIS A 53 -3.03 -6.20 0.99
N ARG A 54 -2.32 -6.34 2.12
CA ARG A 54 -2.21 -7.62 2.84
C ARG A 54 -3.56 -8.10 3.37
N HIS A 55 -4.41 -7.18 3.82
CA HIS A 55 -5.77 -7.50 4.27
C HIS A 55 -6.67 -7.96 3.13
N HIS A 56 -6.64 -7.23 2.01
CA HIS A 56 -7.31 -7.62 0.78
C HIS A 56 -6.90 -9.03 0.34
N HIS A 57 -5.61 -9.33 0.25
CA HIS A 57 -5.18 -10.70 -0.12
C HIS A 57 -5.64 -11.78 0.86
N ARG A 58 -5.80 -11.45 2.15
CA ARG A 58 -6.28 -12.39 3.16
C ARG A 58 -7.79 -12.64 3.07
N PHE A 59 -8.54 -11.64 2.63
CA PHE A 59 -10.01 -11.61 2.71
C PHE A 59 -10.70 -11.31 1.38
N SER A 60 -10.00 -11.44 0.25
CA SER A 60 -10.48 -11.08 -1.08
C SER A 60 -11.88 -11.61 -1.31
N ASP A 61 -12.75 -10.73 -1.82
CA ASP A 61 -14.13 -11.08 -2.19
C ASP A 61 -15.03 -11.56 -1.03
N THR A 62 -14.56 -11.40 0.22
CA THR A 62 -15.37 -11.58 1.41
C THR A 62 -15.92 -10.23 1.91
N PRO A 63 -16.88 -10.22 2.85
CA PRO A 63 -17.37 -8.98 3.47
C PRO A 63 -16.30 -8.13 4.15
N TRP A 64 -15.12 -8.68 4.43
CA TRP A 64 -14.02 -7.98 5.10
C TRP A 64 -13.09 -7.26 4.11
N ASP A 65 -13.23 -7.48 2.80
CA ASP A 65 -12.46 -6.78 1.78
C ASP A 65 -13.08 -5.41 1.48
N VAL A 66 -12.43 -4.35 1.96
CA VAL A 66 -12.90 -2.97 1.88
C VAL A 66 -12.98 -2.42 0.47
N HIS A 67 -12.38 -3.10 -0.51
CA HIS A 67 -12.40 -2.68 -1.91
C HIS A 67 -12.80 -3.81 -2.86
N SER A 68 -13.62 -4.75 -2.37
CA SER A 68 -14.21 -5.78 -3.23
C SER A 68 -15.27 -5.15 -4.16
N PRO A 69 -15.17 -5.36 -5.49
CA PRO A 69 -16.20 -4.90 -6.43
C PRO A 69 -17.53 -5.63 -6.27
N ILE A 70 -17.51 -6.85 -5.70
CA ILE A 70 -18.71 -7.64 -5.43
C ILE A 70 -19.55 -7.01 -4.31
N ARG A 71 -18.91 -6.32 -3.36
CA ARG A 71 -19.54 -5.73 -2.18
C ARG A 71 -19.90 -4.26 -2.37
N GLY A 72 -18.96 -3.46 -2.89
CA GLY A 72 -19.13 -2.01 -3.03
C GLY A 72 -19.53 -1.54 -4.43
N GLY A 73 -19.53 -2.44 -5.42
CA GLY A 73 -19.68 -2.07 -6.83
C GLY A 73 -18.41 -1.42 -7.41
N PHE A 74 -18.46 -1.15 -8.73
CA PHE A 74 -17.30 -0.69 -9.50
C PHE A 74 -16.67 0.59 -8.93
N TRP A 75 -17.46 1.65 -8.73
CA TRP A 75 -16.91 2.94 -8.31
C TRP A 75 -16.29 2.92 -6.91
N HIS A 76 -16.88 2.15 -5.99
CA HIS A 76 -16.32 2.03 -4.65
C HIS A 76 -14.98 1.31 -4.68
N ALA A 77 -14.93 0.13 -5.32
CA ALA A 77 -13.70 -0.65 -5.46
C ALA A 77 -12.61 0.07 -6.27
N HIS A 78 -13.01 0.91 -7.24
CA HIS A 78 -12.06 1.62 -8.09
C HIS A 78 -11.43 2.85 -7.41
N VAL A 79 -12.22 3.64 -6.67
CA VAL A 79 -11.74 4.92 -6.11
C VAL A 79 -12.24 5.18 -4.69
N LEU A 80 -13.54 5.02 -4.42
CA LEU A 80 -14.12 5.58 -3.20
C LEU A 80 -13.64 4.90 -1.92
N TRP A 81 -13.22 3.64 -1.99
CA TRP A 81 -12.69 2.94 -0.81
C TRP A 81 -11.44 3.63 -0.21
N ILE A 82 -10.62 4.28 -1.05
CA ILE A 82 -9.42 5.02 -0.60
C ILE A 82 -9.82 6.31 0.13
N LEU A 83 -11.00 6.85 -0.17
CA LEU A 83 -11.52 8.11 0.39
C LEU A 83 -12.45 7.89 1.59
N ASP A 84 -12.81 6.63 1.88
CA ASP A 84 -13.63 6.29 3.03
C ASP A 84 -12.84 6.50 4.32
N ALA A 85 -13.35 7.35 5.21
CA ALA A 85 -12.74 7.66 6.50
C ALA A 85 -12.56 6.42 7.39
N ASN A 86 -13.37 5.37 7.20
CA ASN A 86 -13.20 4.11 7.92
C ASN A 86 -11.91 3.38 7.54
N ASN A 87 -11.38 3.64 6.35
CA ASN A 87 -10.14 3.06 5.84
C ASN A 87 -8.93 3.99 6.07
N ASP A 88 -9.09 5.17 6.66
CA ASP A 88 -7.97 6.08 6.95
C ASP A 88 -6.92 5.50 7.89
N PRO A 89 -7.27 4.79 8.99
CA PRO A 89 -6.28 4.29 9.94
C PRO A 89 -5.35 3.22 9.34
N THR A 90 -4.05 3.37 9.55
CA THR A 90 -3.08 2.32 9.25
C THR A 90 -3.07 1.26 10.36
N ASP A 91 -3.55 0.04 10.08
CA ASP A 91 -3.42 -1.09 10.99
C ASP A 91 -1.98 -1.64 11.01
N LEU A 92 -1.16 -1.07 11.90
CA LEU A 92 0.25 -1.44 12.09
C LEU A 92 0.45 -2.92 12.48
N SER A 93 -0.58 -3.58 13.02
CA SER A 93 -0.50 -4.99 13.37
C SER A 93 -0.30 -5.90 12.14
N ARG A 94 -0.71 -5.44 10.95
CA ARG A 94 -0.58 -6.15 9.66
C ARG A 94 0.80 -5.98 9.02
N VAL A 95 1.57 -4.99 9.49
CA VAL A 95 2.88 -4.58 8.93
C VAL A 95 3.97 -4.50 9.99
N ARG A 96 3.89 -5.31 11.05
CA ARG A 96 4.86 -5.33 12.17
C ARG A 96 6.33 -5.45 11.73
N ASP A 97 6.58 -6.14 10.62
CA ASP A 97 7.91 -6.27 10.01
C ASP A 97 8.50 -4.95 9.48
N LEU A 98 7.64 -3.98 9.16
CA LEU A 98 8.01 -2.67 8.65
C LEU A 98 8.03 -1.59 9.75
N VAL A 99 7.25 -1.77 10.82
CA VAL A 99 7.15 -0.82 11.96
C VAL A 99 8.51 -0.62 12.66
N ARG A 100 9.43 -1.58 12.55
CA ARG A 100 10.78 -1.44 13.11
C ARG A 100 11.64 -0.35 12.42
N PHE A 101 11.21 0.21 11.30
CA PHE A 101 11.94 1.24 10.55
C PHE A 101 11.31 2.62 10.82
N PRO A 102 11.95 3.49 11.63
CA PRO A 102 11.42 4.81 11.99
C PRO A 102 11.10 5.70 10.79
N GLU A 103 11.91 5.62 9.73
CA GLU A 103 11.69 6.38 8.50
C GLU A 103 10.38 6.00 7.79
N LEU A 104 9.92 4.75 7.91
CA LEU A 104 8.64 4.34 7.33
C LEU A 104 7.45 4.79 8.19
N LEU A 105 7.65 4.93 9.50
CA LEU A 105 6.63 5.49 10.40
C LEU A 105 6.45 6.99 10.18
N TRP A 106 7.54 7.72 9.94
CA TRP A 106 7.49 9.15 9.63
C TRP A 106 6.79 9.45 8.29
N LEU A 107 6.89 8.51 7.34
CA LEU A 107 6.26 8.59 6.02
C LEU A 107 4.81 8.08 5.99
N ASN A 108 4.27 7.59 7.11
CA ASN A 108 2.92 7.02 7.16
C ASN A 108 1.83 8.06 7.35
#